data_AF-A0A7Y5CZ95-F1
#
_entry.id   AF-A0A7Y5CZ95-F1
#
_cell.length_a   1.000
_cell.length_b   1.000
_cell.length_c   1.000
_cell.angle_alpha   90.00
_cell.angle_beta   90.00
_cell.angle_gamma   90.00
#
_symmetry.space_group_name_H-M   'P 1'
#
loop_
_entity.id
_entity.type
_entity.pdbx_description
1 polymer ?
#
loop_
_entity_poly.entity_id
_entity_poly.type
_entity_poly.pdbx_seq_one_letter_code
_entity_poly.pdbx_strand_id
1 'polypeptide(L)'
;MNNVIDSKEIESIIEWSDLEKIWTHLEKVYSLNTLPYREGFKKYLENMAGDAQPKFFVGYGELVIEPTLNEILKRDSSYPTWNYLLRFLLKIKLSQNPEQRNFYLAGVWKKRSFNTLNNSSSYHLMA
;
A
#
# COMPACT_ATOMS: atom_id res chain seq x y z
N MET A 1 11.91 -10.07 13.52
CA MET A 1 10.47 -9.85 13.73
C MET A 1 9.86 -9.53 12.38
N ASN A 2 9.17 -10.50 11.78
CA ASN A 2 8.45 -10.28 10.53
C ASN A 2 7.30 -9.32 10.86
N ASN A 3 7.39 -8.09 10.36
CA ASN A 3 6.24 -7.19 10.28
C ASN A 3 5.29 -7.81 9.24
N VAL A 4 4.57 -8.87 9.66
CA VAL A 4 3.41 -9.35 8.93
C VAL A 4 2.49 -8.16 8.84
N ILE A 5 2.27 -7.69 7.63
CA ILE A 5 1.40 -6.55 7.39
C ILE A 5 -0.01 -7.05 7.62
N ASP A 6 -0.61 -6.67 8.75
CA ASP A 6 -1.92 -7.19 9.09
C ASP A 6 -3.00 -6.42 8.33
N SER A 7 -3.58 -7.07 7.32
CA SER A 7 -4.71 -6.55 6.54
C SER A 7 -5.86 -6.10 7.46
N LYS A 8 -6.01 -6.71 8.64
CA LYS A 8 -7.02 -6.35 9.64
C LYS A 8 -6.84 -4.93 10.18
N GLU A 9 -5.60 -4.46 10.31
CA GLU A 9 -5.33 -3.08 10.74
C GLU A 9 -5.90 -2.10 9.72
N ILE A 10 -5.64 -2.35 8.44
CA ILE A 10 -6.11 -1.51 7.32
C ILE A 10 -7.63 -1.58 7.19
N GLU A 11 -8.21 -2.78 7.29
CA GLU A 11 -9.66 -3.00 7.26
C GLU A 11 -10.40 -2.19 8.33
N SER A 12 -9.80 -1.99 9.50
CA SER A 12 -10.42 -1.25 10.60
C SER A 12 -10.48 0.27 10.40
N ILE A 13 -9.66 0.83 9.51
CA ILE A 13 -9.51 2.29 9.34
C ILE A 13 -9.93 2.81 7.97
N ILE A 14 -10.13 1.91 7.00
CA ILE A 14 -10.44 2.27 5.63
C ILE A 14 -11.90 2.72 5.50
N GLU A 15 -12.11 3.82 4.80
CA GLU A 15 -13.43 4.39 4.55
C GLU A 15 -13.73 4.47 3.05
N TRP A 16 -15.01 4.57 2.68
CA TRP A 16 -15.44 4.76 1.29
C TRP A 16 -14.75 5.96 0.62
N SER A 17 -14.48 7.02 1.38
CA SER A 17 -13.81 8.23 0.90
C SER A 17 -12.34 8.01 0.50
N ASP A 18 -11.71 6.95 1.01
CA ASP A 18 -10.32 6.62 0.69
C ASP A 18 -10.19 5.85 -0.62
N LEU A 19 -11.21 5.07 -0.99
CA LEU A 19 -11.20 4.26 -2.21
C LEU A 19 -10.93 5.11 -3.45
N GLU A 20 -11.56 6.29 -3.55
CA GLU A 20 -11.35 7.19 -4.69
C GLU A 20 -9.91 7.68 -4.78
N LYS A 21 -9.27 7.94 -3.64
CA LYS A 21 -7.85 8.33 -3.59
C LYS A 21 -6.95 7.18 -4.03
N ILE A 22 -7.28 5.96 -3.58
CA ILE A 22 -6.53 4.76 -3.94
C ILE A 22 -6.65 4.50 -5.44
N TRP A 23 -7.86 4.57 -6.00
CA TRP A 23 -8.08 4.44 -7.44
C TRP A 23 -7.32 5.49 -8.24
N THR A 24 -7.45 6.76 -7.85
CA THR A 24 -6.72 7.86 -8.49
C THR A 24 -5.21 7.62 -8.45
N HIS A 25 -4.70 7.07 -7.35
CA HIS A 25 -3.27 6.76 -7.21
C HIS A 25 -2.84 5.61 -8.13
N LEU A 26 -3.63 4.53 -8.21
CA LEU A 26 -3.38 3.42 -9.14
C LEU A 26 -3.31 3.90 -10.59
N GLU A 27 -4.23 4.77 -10.98
CA GLU A 27 -4.28 5.34 -12.32
C GLU A 27 -3.10 6.29 -12.58
N LYS A 28 -2.80 7.21 -11.66
CA LYS A 28 -1.76 8.23 -11.89
C LYS A 28 -0.33 7.72 -11.77
N VAL A 29 -0.07 6.80 -10.84
CA VAL A 29 1.30 6.34 -10.54
C VAL A 29 1.66 5.08 -11.29
N TYR A 30 0.71 4.16 -11.45
CA TYR A 30 0.94 2.88 -12.11
C TYR A 30 0.32 2.81 -13.50
N SER A 31 -0.34 3.88 -13.95
CA SER A 31 -1.03 3.95 -15.26
C SER A 31 -2.02 2.82 -15.48
N LEU A 32 -2.59 2.29 -14.39
CA LEU A 32 -3.59 1.23 -14.45
C LEU A 32 -4.91 1.80 -14.95
N ASN A 33 -5.51 1.14 -15.94
CA ASN A 33 -6.91 1.37 -16.28
C ASN A 33 -7.78 0.84 -15.13
N THR A 34 -8.30 1.74 -14.28
CA THR A 34 -9.03 1.36 -13.06
C THR A 34 -10.48 0.96 -13.31
N LEU A 35 -11.06 1.29 -14.47
CA LEU A 35 -12.46 1.02 -14.81
C LEU A 35 -12.86 -0.46 -14.64
N PRO A 36 -12.14 -1.45 -15.23
CA PRO A 36 -12.48 -2.86 -15.04
C PRO A 36 -12.37 -3.33 -13.58
N TYR A 37 -11.42 -2.78 -12.80
CA TYR A 37 -11.28 -3.12 -11.38
C TYR A 37 -12.41 -2.55 -10.54
N ARG A 38 -12.87 -1.33 -10.84
CA ARG A 38 -14.03 -0.72 -10.17
C ARG A 38 -15.32 -1.51 -10.44
N GLU A 39 -15.54 -1.91 -11.69
CA GLU A 39 -16.68 -2.77 -12.06
C GLU A 39 -16.59 -4.15 -11.41
N GLY A 40 -15.40 -4.75 -11.41
CA GLY A 40 -15.12 -6.01 -10.73
C GLY A 40 -15.38 -5.92 -9.23
N PHE A 41 -14.98 -4.83 -8.59
CA PHE A 41 -15.24 -4.60 -7.17
C PHE A 41 -16.73 -4.43 -6.87
N LYS A 42 -17.49 -3.74 -7.73
CA LYS A 42 -18.94 -3.64 -7.58
C LYS A 42 -19.60 -5.02 -7.60
N LYS A 43 -19.23 -5.87 -8.57
CA LYS A 43 -19.71 -7.27 -8.64
C LYS A 43 -19.26 -8.09 -7.43
N TYR A 44 -18.03 -7.86 -6.96
CA TYR A 44 -17.52 -8.52 -5.76
C TYR A 44 -18.36 -8.19 -4.53
N LEU A 45 -18.79 -6.92 -4.36
CA LEU A 45 -19.68 -6.50 -3.28
C LEU A 45 -21.08 -7.12 -3.42
N GLU A 46 -21.63 -7.23 -4.63
CA GLU A 46 -22.94 -7.85 -4.87
C GLU A 46 -22.98 -9.34 -4.44
N ASN A 47 -21.82 -10.01 -4.46
CA ASN A 47 -21.69 -11.41 -4.03
C ASN A 47 -21.45 -11.56 -2.52
N MET A 48 -21.20 -10.46 -1.79
CA MET A 48 -21.01 -10.52 -0.35
C MET A 48 -22.37 -10.50 0.34
N ALA A 49 -22.66 -11.55 1.12
CA ALA A 49 -23.86 -11.60 1.93
C ALA A 49 -23.78 -10.54 3.05
N GLY A 50 -24.56 -9.47 2.93
CA GLY A 50 -24.68 -8.42 3.94
C GLY A 50 -24.41 -7.02 3.40
N ASP A 51 -24.22 -6.07 4.32
CA ASP A 51 -23.95 -4.69 3.96
C ASP A 51 -22.57 -4.56 3.30
N ALA A 52 -22.54 -3.89 2.15
CA ALA A 52 -21.30 -3.51 1.51
C ALA A 52 -20.47 -2.66 2.49
N GLN A 53 -19.23 -3.09 2.74
CA GLN A 53 -18.30 -2.40 3.65
C GLN A 53 -16.98 -2.07 2.95
N PRO A 54 -16.36 -0.92 3.26
CA PRO A 54 -15.06 -0.54 2.71
C PRO A 54 -13.98 -1.60 2.94
N LYS A 55 -14.04 -2.34 4.06
CA LYS A 55 -13.07 -3.39 4.38
C LYS A 55 -12.95 -4.47 3.31
N PHE A 56 -14.04 -4.77 2.58
CA PHE A 56 -14.01 -5.75 1.48
C PHE A 56 -13.12 -5.29 0.33
N PHE A 57 -12.81 -3.99 0.26
CA PHE A 57 -11.86 -3.46 -0.70
C PHE A 57 -10.43 -3.97 -0.49
N VAL A 58 -10.04 -4.20 0.77
CA VAL A 58 -8.71 -4.71 1.11
C VAL A 58 -8.55 -6.11 0.51
N GLY A 59 -9.46 -7.04 0.84
CA GLY A 59 -9.43 -8.40 0.31
C GLY A 59 -9.64 -8.48 -1.21
N TYR A 60 -10.51 -7.63 -1.79
CA TYR A 60 -10.63 -7.56 -3.25
C TYR A 60 -9.30 -7.19 -3.91
N GLY A 61 -8.60 -6.20 -3.36
CA GLY A 61 -7.32 -5.78 -3.89
C GLY A 61 -6.21 -6.83 -3.73
N GLU A 62 -6.18 -7.58 -2.63
CA GLU A 62 -5.27 -8.73 -2.47
C GLU A 62 -5.52 -9.80 -3.54
N LEU A 63 -6.78 -10.11 -3.84
CA LEU A 63 -7.13 -11.17 -4.79
C LEU A 63 -6.94 -10.75 -6.25
N VAL A 64 -7.24 -9.51 -6.59
CA VAL A 64 -7.38 -9.08 -8.00
C VAL A 64 -6.33 -8.05 -8.43
N ILE A 65 -5.95 -7.12 -7.55
CA ILE A 65 -5.07 -6.00 -7.90
C ILE A 65 -3.61 -6.33 -7.61
N GLU A 66 -3.34 -7.02 -6.49
CA GLU A 66 -1.98 -7.38 -6.06
C GLU A 66 -1.20 -8.18 -7.11
N PRO A 67 -1.77 -9.20 -7.78
CA PRO A 67 -1.03 -9.94 -8.81
C PRO A 67 -0.54 -9.02 -9.93
N THR A 68 -1.40 -8.13 -10.42
CA THR A 68 -1.04 -7.14 -11.45
C THR A 68 0.05 -6.18 -10.95
N LEU A 69 -0.07 -5.68 -9.72
CA LEU A 69 0.96 -4.80 -9.14
C LEU A 69 2.30 -5.50 -8.98
N ASN A 70 2.30 -6.77 -8.55
CA ASN A 70 3.51 -7.57 -8.43
C ASN A 70 4.16 -7.81 -9.81
N GLU A 71 3.36 -8.07 -10.84
CA GLU A 71 3.85 -8.21 -12.21
C GLU A 71 4.50 -6.93 -12.74
N ILE A 72 3.82 -5.79 -12.58
CA ILE A 72 4.33 -4.47 -13.01
C ILE A 72 5.64 -4.13 -12.31
N LEU A 73 5.72 -4.43 -11.00
CA LEU A 73 6.88 -4.09 -10.17
C LEU A 73 7.96 -5.17 -10.16
N LYS A 74 7.80 -6.26 -10.94
CA LYS A 74 8.72 -7.41 -10.98
C LYS A 74 9.04 -7.97 -9.60
N ARG A 75 8.00 -8.12 -8.77
CA ARG A 75 8.06 -8.72 -7.43
C ARG A 75 7.61 -10.17 -7.48
N ASP A 76 7.99 -10.90 -6.44
CA ASP A 76 7.45 -12.24 -6.21
C ASP A 76 5.92 -12.19 -6.06
N SER A 77 5.23 -13.21 -6.55
CA SER A 77 3.78 -13.33 -6.46
C SER A 77 3.23 -13.29 -5.03
N SER A 78 4.03 -13.74 -4.05
CA SER A 78 3.65 -13.74 -2.64
C SER A 78 3.97 -12.42 -1.92
N TYR A 79 4.51 -11.42 -2.64
CA TYR A 79 4.88 -10.16 -2.02
C TYR A 79 3.62 -9.31 -1.77
N PRO A 80 3.36 -8.84 -0.53
CA PRO A 80 2.13 -8.14 -0.15
C PRO A 80 2.14 -6.67 -0.60
N THR A 81 2.29 -6.43 -1.90
CA THR A 81 2.42 -5.09 -2.49
C THR A 81 1.19 -4.25 -2.20
N TRP A 82 0.01 -4.85 -2.25
CA TRP A 82 -1.24 -4.13 -2.04
C TRP A 82 -1.31 -3.56 -0.63
N ASN A 83 -1.00 -4.36 0.38
CA ASN A 83 -1.07 -3.93 1.77
C ASN A 83 -0.02 -2.85 2.09
N TYR A 84 1.17 -2.92 1.48
CA TYR A 84 2.15 -1.84 1.58
C TYR A 84 1.67 -0.53 0.93
N LEU A 85 1.03 -0.62 -0.24
CA LEU A 85 0.46 0.55 -0.92
C LEU A 85 -0.62 1.21 -0.06
N LEU A 86 -1.56 0.41 0.46
CA LEU A 86 -2.63 0.91 1.31
C LEU A 86 -2.07 1.57 2.59
N ARG A 87 -1.07 0.98 3.24
CA ARG A 87 -0.41 1.61 4.40
C ARG A 87 0.28 2.93 4.04
N PHE A 88 0.88 3.01 2.86
CA PHE A 88 1.49 4.26 2.40
C PHE A 88 0.44 5.37 2.21
N LEU A 89 -0.68 5.04 1.55
CA LEU A 89 -1.76 6.01 1.27
C LEU A 89 -2.55 6.39 2.52
N LEU A 90 -2.76 5.44 3.44
CA LEU A 90 -3.50 5.62 4.68
C LEU A 90 -2.58 5.95 5.87
N LYS A 91 -1.29 6.24 5.61
CA LYS A 91 -0.28 6.48 6.65
C LYS A 91 -0.73 7.51 7.68
N ILE A 92 -1.39 8.59 7.24
CA ILE A 92 -1.86 9.64 8.14
C ILE A 92 -2.91 9.08 9.11
N LYS A 93 -3.89 8.32 8.61
CA LYS A 93 -4.92 7.64 9.42
C LYS A 93 -4.31 6.61 10.39
N LEU A 94 -3.34 5.82 9.91
CA LEU A 94 -2.58 4.88 10.76
C LEU A 94 -1.77 5.60 11.85
N SER A 95 -1.20 6.75 11.53
CA SER A 95 -0.35 7.53 12.45
C SER A 95 -1.11 8.39 13.47
N GLN A 96 -2.44 8.45 13.40
CA GLN A 96 -3.25 9.14 14.41
C GLN A 96 -3.34 8.34 15.74
N ASN A 97 -2.79 7.12 15.78
CA ASN A 97 -2.41 6.44 17.01
C ASN A 97 -0.98 6.92 17.43
N PRO A 98 -0.82 7.67 18.54
CA PRO A 98 0.44 8.37 18.88
C PRO A 98 1.67 7.46 18.96
N GLU A 99 1.50 6.21 19.38
CA GLU A 99 2.59 5.23 19.52
C GLU A 99 3.10 4.74 18.15
N GLN A 100 2.19 4.55 17.19
CA GLN A 100 2.55 4.07 15.85
C GLN A 100 3.22 5.14 15.00
N ARG A 101 2.86 6.42 15.19
CA ARG A 101 3.50 7.57 14.51
C ARG A 101 5.02 7.56 14.66
N ASN A 102 5.51 7.24 15.86
CA ASN A 102 6.95 7.21 16.16
C ASN A 102 7.67 6.04 15.46
N PHE A 103 7.00 4.88 15.32
CA PHE A 103 7.55 3.73 14.60
C PHE A 103 7.72 4.00 13.10
N TYR A 104 6.71 4.58 12.45
CA TYR A 104 6.78 4.89 11.01
C TYR A 104 7.76 6.02 10.68
N LEU A 105 7.90 7.02 11.54
CA LEU A 105 8.92 8.06 11.37
C LEU A 105 10.33 7.47 11.57
N ALA A 106 10.55 6.63 12.58
CA ALA A 106 11.85 6.00 12.81
C ALA A 106 12.33 5.13 11.63
N GLY A 107 11.42 4.39 10.96
CA GLY A 107 11.76 3.54 9.80
C GLY A 107 12.11 4.32 8.53
N VAL A 108 11.45 5.45 8.28
CA VAL A 108 11.70 6.30 7.10
C VAL A 108 13.00 7.11 7.25
N TRP A 109 13.32 7.57 8.47
CA TRP A 109 14.55 8.30 8.74
C TRP A 109 15.79 7.40 8.73
N LYS A 110 15.71 6.15 9.22
CA LYS A 110 16.82 5.19 9.16
C LYS A 110 17.23 4.82 7.72
N LYS A 111 16.29 4.72 6.78
CA LYS A 111 16.61 4.44 5.37
C LYS A 111 17.24 5.63 4.65
N ARG A 112 16.86 6.87 5.00
CA ARG A 112 17.46 8.07 4.41
C ARG A 112 18.89 8.30 4.90
N SER A 113 19.15 8.15 6.19
CA SER A 113 20.49 8.35 6.76
C SER A 113 21.53 7.34 6.26
N PHE A 114 21.13 6.10 5.96
CA PHE A 114 22.04 5.09 5.38
C PHE A 114 22.38 5.36 3.90
N ASN A 115 21.44 5.84 3.09
CA ASN A 115 21.72 6.15 1.68
C ASN A 115 22.53 7.44 1.50
N THR A 116 22.45 8.39 2.43
CA THR A 116 23.29 9.60 2.39
C THR A 116 24.73 9.35 2.86
N LEU A 117 24.99 8.34 3.70
CA LEU A 117 26.36 8.03 4.15
C LEU A 117 27.14 7.17 3.14
N ASN A 118 26.46 6.30 2.36
CA ASN A 118 27.13 5.45 1.38
C ASN A 118 27.39 6.13 0.03
N ASN A 119 26.68 7.21 -0.31
CA ASN A 119 26.93 7.97 -1.55
C ASN A 119 27.98 9.09 -1.41
N SER A 120 28.48 9.36 -0.21
CA SER A 120 29.52 10.37 0.03
C SER A 120 30.94 9.80 0.10
N SER A 121 31.14 8.49 -0.09
CA SER A 121 32.45 7.83 0.07
C SER A 121 33.12 7.37 -1.22
N SER A 122 32.56 7.65 -2.41
CA SER A 122 33.12 7.14 -3.69
C SER A 122 33.71 8.20 -4.63
N TYR A 123 33.97 9.43 -4.18
CA TYR A 123 34.56 10.49 -5.03
C TYR A 123 35.89 11.07 -4.53
N HIS A 124 36.65 10.32 -3.75
CA HIS A 124 38.06 10.65 -3.50
C HIS A 124 38.89 9.38 -3.62
N LEU A 125 39.44 9.16 -4.82
CA LEU A 125 40.73 8.54 -5.13
C LEU A 125 40.73 8.15 -6.61
N MET A 126 40.97 9.12 -7.49
CA MET A 126 41.72 8.96 -8.74
C MET A 126 42.16 10.37 -9.15
N ALA A 127 43.27 10.81 -8.53
CA ALA A 127 44.16 11.83 -9.07
C ALA A 127 45.38 11.11 -9.63
#